data_AF-A0A1N6X3D9-F1
#
_entry.id   AF-A0A1N6X3D9-F1
#
_cell.length_a   1.000
_cell.length_b   1.000
_cell.length_c   1.000
_cell.angle_alpha   90.00
_cell.angle_beta   90.00
_cell.angle_gamma   90.00
#
_symmetry.space_group_name_H-M   'P 1'
#
loop_
_entity.id
_entity.type
_entity.pdbx_description
1 polymer ?
#
loop_
_entity_poly.entity_id
_entity_poly.type
_entity_poly.pdbx_seq_one_letter_code
_entity_poly.pdbx_strand_id
1 'polypeptide(L)'
;MSDELSPNDLREGMEIELNWSPKGPGSGGTVEGEVTRVWRPEDDVREFTVREERINWNVYTEYRKPPVERVEIGEKDSGDSDPEAQTVGRLERIVLRSQ
;
A
#
# COMPACT_ATOMS: atom_id res chain seq x y z
N MET A 1 -5.41 9.71 19.64
CA MET A 1 -5.96 10.17 18.35
C MET A 1 -5.10 9.52 17.31
N SER A 2 -5.67 8.71 16.41
CA SER A 2 -4.89 8.16 15.30
C SER A 2 -4.83 9.23 14.22
N ASP A 3 -3.63 9.69 13.88
CA ASP A 3 -3.45 10.76 12.90
C ASP A 3 -3.66 10.19 11.50
N GLU A 4 -4.78 10.58 10.88
CA GLU A 4 -5.06 10.24 9.49
C GLU A 4 -4.12 11.02 8.57
N LEU A 5 -3.48 10.30 7.66
CA LEU A 5 -2.49 10.83 6.74
C LEU A 5 -3.09 10.98 5.34
N SER A 6 -2.73 12.07 4.67
CA SER A 6 -2.82 12.12 3.22
C SER A 6 -1.63 11.38 2.60
N PRO A 7 -1.72 10.91 1.34
CA PRO A 7 -0.55 10.34 0.67
C PRO A 7 0.66 11.28 0.68
N ASN A 8 0.43 12.59 0.60
CA ASN A 8 1.51 13.58 0.59
C ASN A 8 2.26 13.68 1.92
N ASP A 9 1.71 13.17 3.02
CA ASP A 9 2.37 13.13 4.33
C ASP A 9 3.33 11.95 4.47
N LEU A 10 3.26 10.96 3.57
CA LEU A 10 4.03 9.72 3.66
C LEU A 10 5.53 9.90 3.41
N ARG A 11 6.32 9.19 4.19
CA ARG A 11 7.78 9.09 4.06
C ARG A 11 8.19 7.64 4.22
N GLU A 12 9.30 7.28 3.59
CA GLU A 12 9.90 5.96 3.78
C GLU A 12 10.28 5.78 5.26
N GLY A 13 10.06 4.58 5.79
CA GLY A 13 10.27 4.23 7.20
C GLY A 13 9.09 4.53 8.14
N MET A 14 7.98 5.06 7.63
CA MET A 14 6.78 5.27 8.45
C MET A 14 6.00 3.97 8.62
N GLU A 15 5.69 3.62 9.87
CA GLU A 15 4.76 2.56 10.23
C GLU A 15 3.32 3.08 10.12
N ILE A 16 2.52 2.48 9.24
CA ILE A 16 1.15 2.93 8.97
C ILE A 16 0.15 1.77 9.01
N GLU A 17 -1.10 2.14 9.18
CA GLU A 17 -2.25 1.29 8.93
C GLU A 17 -2.94 1.77 7.64
N LEU A 18 -3.07 0.88 6.67
CA LEU A 18 -3.67 1.11 5.37
C LEU A 18 -5.02 0.39 5.29
N ASN A 19 -6.11 1.14 5.16
CA ASN A 19 -7.46 0.60 5.01
C ASN A 19 -7.91 0.68 3.55
N TRP A 20 -8.51 -0.40 3.06
CA TRP A 20 -8.98 -0.48 1.68
C TRP A 20 -10.32 -1.20 1.55
N SER A 21 -11.10 -0.82 0.53
CA SER A 21 -12.37 -1.44 0.16
C SER A 21 -12.22 -2.31 -1.09
N PRO A 22 -12.96 -3.43 -1.21
CA PRO A 22 -12.77 -4.37 -2.30
C PRO A 22 -13.34 -3.84 -3.61
N LYS A 23 -12.74 -4.23 -4.73
CA LYS A 23 -13.21 -3.85 -6.09
C LYS A 23 -14.56 -4.53 -6.46
N GLY A 24 -14.96 -5.57 -5.74
CA GLY A 24 -16.18 -6.37 -5.99
C GLY A 24 -16.74 -7.00 -4.70
N PRO A 25 -17.58 -8.05 -4.80
CA PRO A 25 -18.09 -8.75 -3.63
C PRO A 25 -16.93 -9.28 -2.78
N GLY A 26 -16.86 -8.85 -1.52
CA GLY A 26 -15.79 -9.21 -0.60
C GLY A 26 -15.81 -8.30 0.62
N SER A 27 -14.99 -8.64 1.61
CA SER A 27 -14.63 -7.71 2.69
C SER A 27 -13.41 -6.90 2.26
N GLY A 28 -13.38 -5.62 2.62
CA GLY A 28 -12.15 -4.84 2.58
C GLY A 28 -11.11 -5.38 3.56
N GLY A 29 -10.00 -4.67 3.70
CA GLY A 29 -8.93 -5.08 4.57
C GLY A 29 -8.22 -3.90 5.22
N THR A 30 -7.49 -4.25 6.26
CA THR A 30 -6.56 -3.38 6.97
C THR A 30 -5.19 -4.04 6.87
N VAL A 31 -4.18 -3.27 6.50
CA VAL A 31 -2.79 -3.71 6.37
C VAL A 31 -1.96 -2.86 7.33
N GLU A 32 -1.19 -3.50 8.19
CA GLU A 32 -0.25 -2.82 9.07
C GLU A 32 1.16 -3.07 8.55
N GLY A 33 1.91 -2.00 8.27
CA GLY A 33 3.27 -2.17 7.76
C GLY A 33 4.04 -0.88 7.52
N GLU A 34 5.27 -1.07 7.06
CA GLU A 34 6.24 0.01 6.83
C GLU A 34 6.12 0.55 5.41
N VAL A 35 6.13 1.87 5.25
CA VAL A 35 6.29 2.51 3.94
C VAL A 35 7.73 2.31 3.46
N THR A 36 7.92 1.51 2.42
CA THR A 36 9.26 1.16 1.90
C THR A 36 9.65 1.92 0.64
N ARG A 37 8.69 2.55 -0.03
CA ARG A 37 8.92 3.37 -1.22
C ARG A 37 7.87 4.47 -1.34
N VAL A 38 8.30 5.68 -1.71
CA VAL A 38 7.41 6.78 -2.06
C VAL A 38 7.88 7.42 -3.37
N TRP A 39 7.03 7.45 -4.40
CA TRP A 39 7.34 8.04 -5.70
C TRP A 39 6.63 9.38 -5.89
N ARG A 40 7.43 10.43 -6.14
CA ARG A 40 7.01 11.84 -6.24
C ARG A 40 7.64 12.57 -7.43
N PRO A 41 7.15 12.36 -8.66
CA PRO A 41 7.72 13.01 -9.85
C PRO A 41 7.48 14.53 -9.92
N GLU A 42 6.48 15.06 -9.23
CA GLU A 42 6.07 16.48 -9.27
C GLU A 42 5.70 17.00 -7.86
N ASP A 43 6.49 16.64 -6.84
CA ASP A 43 6.28 16.91 -5.40
C ASP A 43 5.05 16.23 -4.76
N ASP A 44 4.05 15.86 -5.55
CA ASP A 44 2.92 15.02 -5.12
C ASP A 44 3.27 13.53 -5.17
N VAL A 45 2.84 12.78 -4.14
CA VAL A 45 2.88 11.32 -4.18
C VAL A 45 1.96 10.84 -5.28
N ARG A 46 2.52 10.03 -6.19
CA ARG A 46 1.80 9.31 -7.24
C ARG A 46 1.70 7.83 -6.94
N GLU A 47 2.67 7.29 -6.21
CA GLU A 47 2.71 5.90 -5.81
C GLU A 47 3.42 5.75 -4.46
N PHE A 48 2.96 4.83 -3.63
CA PHE A 48 3.72 4.36 -2.47
C PHE A 48 3.55 2.86 -2.26
N THR A 49 4.54 2.26 -1.60
CA THR A 49 4.56 0.83 -1.26
C THR A 49 4.60 0.66 0.26
N VAL A 50 3.67 -0.12 0.79
CA VAL A 50 3.66 -0.60 2.18
C VAL A 50 4.10 -2.05 2.21
N ARG A 51 5.03 -2.41 3.09
CA ARG A 51 5.47 -3.79 3.27
C ARG A 51 4.86 -4.38 4.54
N GLU A 52 4.16 -5.49 4.36
CA GLU A 52 3.64 -6.34 5.43
C GLU A 52 4.24 -7.74 5.24
N GLU A 53 5.14 -8.16 6.11
CA GLU A 53 5.86 -9.43 6.02
C GLU A 53 6.52 -9.67 4.64
N ARG A 54 5.91 -10.53 3.80
CA ARG A 54 6.36 -10.91 2.45
C ARG A 54 5.46 -10.35 1.35
N ILE A 55 4.62 -9.38 1.68
CA ILE A 55 3.65 -8.78 0.78
C ILE A 55 4.00 -7.30 0.62
N ASN A 56 4.15 -6.87 -0.62
CA ASN A 56 4.17 -5.45 -0.95
C ASN A 56 2.76 -5.02 -1.36
N TRP A 57 2.30 -3.93 -0.75
CA TRP A 57 1.03 -3.29 -1.03
C TRP A 57 1.30 -1.97 -1.75
N ASN A 58 1.06 -1.93 -3.06
CA ASN A 58 1.26 -0.73 -3.88
C ASN A 58 -0.04 0.06 -3.97
N VAL A 59 0.07 1.39 -3.86
CA VAL A 59 -1.08 2.29 -3.95
C VAL A 59 -0.80 3.39 -4.96
N TYR A 60 -1.67 3.54 -5.95
CA TYR A 60 -1.54 4.51 -7.05
C TYR A 60 -2.47 5.71 -6.84
N THR A 61 -1.93 6.82 -6.36
CA THR A 61 -2.70 7.93 -5.76
C THR A 61 -3.24 8.94 -6.80
N GLU A 62 -2.85 8.80 -8.06
CA GLU A 62 -3.35 9.64 -9.16
C GLU A 62 -4.85 9.49 -9.44
N TYR A 63 -5.47 8.42 -8.94
CA TYR A 63 -6.90 8.16 -9.11
C TYR A 63 -7.71 8.75 -7.96
N ARG A 64 -8.90 9.29 -8.28
CA ARG A 64 -9.87 9.78 -7.26
C ARG A 64 -10.20 8.71 -6.19
N LYS A 65 -10.13 7.44 -6.57
CA LYS A 65 -10.16 6.27 -5.67
C LYS A 65 -8.91 5.45 -5.95
N PRO A 66 -7.79 5.70 -5.24
CA PRO A 66 -6.51 5.05 -5.52
C PRO A 66 -6.65 3.53 -5.51
N PRO A 67 -6.28 2.79 -6.58
CA PRO A 67 -6.22 1.34 -6.51
C PRO A 67 -5.16 0.88 -5.51
N VAL A 68 -5.47 -0.22 -4.84
CA VAL A 68 -4.55 -0.96 -3.98
C VAL A 68 -4.24 -2.30 -4.65
N GLU A 69 -2.95 -2.54 -4.84
CA GLU A 69 -2.41 -3.75 -5.43
C GLU A 69 -1.61 -4.53 -4.39
N ARG A 70 -1.85 -5.83 -4.34
CA ARG A 70 -1.15 -6.78 -3.49
C ARG A 70 -0.16 -7.56 -4.34
N VAL A 71 1.10 -7.60 -3.93
CA VAL A 71 2.18 -8.30 -4.62
C VAL A 71 2.83 -9.25 -3.63
N GLU A 72 2.69 -10.55 -3.87
CA GLU A 72 3.38 -11.57 -3.09
C GLU A 72 4.84 -11.69 -3.56
N ILE A 73 5.77 -11.55 -2.62
CA ILE A 73 7.19 -11.79 -2.88
C ILE A 73 7.47 -13.24 -2.49
N GLY A 74 7.61 -14.13 -3.49
CA GLY A 74 7.90 -15.54 -3.27
C GLY A 74 9.21 -15.78 -2.50
N GLU A 75 9.31 -16.91 -1.80
CA GLU A 75 10.60 -17.39 -1.29
C GLU A 75 11.51 -17.64 -2.49
N LYS A 76 12.67 -16.97 -2.51
CA LYS A 76 13.72 -17.20 -3.50
C LYS A 76 14.20 -18.65 -3.42
N ASP A 77 13.55 -19.57 -4.12
CA ASP A 77 14.09 -20.91 -4.38
C ASP A 77 13.59 -21.55 -5.69
N SER A 78 12.96 -20.78 -6.57
CA SER A 78 12.68 -21.24 -7.94
C SER A 78 12.83 -20.05 -8.89
N GLY A 79 13.87 -20.09 -9.71
CA GLY A 79 14.06 -19.11 -10.78
C GLY A 79 12.82 -19.04 -11.67
N ASP A 80 12.49 -17.83 -12.14
CA ASP A 80 11.42 -17.50 -13.10
C ASP A 80 9.97 -17.34 -12.62
N SER A 81 9.69 -17.26 -11.31
CA SER A 81 8.35 -16.79 -10.90
C SER A 81 8.31 -15.27 -10.82
N ASP A 82 7.77 -14.62 -11.87
CA ASP A 82 7.35 -13.22 -11.81
C ASP A 82 6.41 -13.01 -10.61
N PRO A 83 6.59 -11.94 -9.82
CA PRO A 83 5.73 -11.70 -8.67
C PRO A 83 4.27 -11.54 -9.09
N GLU A 84 3.37 -12.31 -8.47
CA GLU A 84 1.93 -12.22 -8.74
C GLU A 84 1.37 -10.92 -8.15
N ALA A 85 1.12 -9.94 -9.01
CA ALA A 85 0.50 -8.67 -8.66
C ALA A 85 -1.01 -8.71 -8.94
N GLN A 86 -1.82 -8.37 -7.93
CA GLN A 86 -3.27 -8.34 -8.04
C GLN A 86 -3.87 -7.05 -7.46
N THR A 87 -4.64 -6.32 -8.26
CA THR A 87 -5.46 -5.22 -7.75
C THR A 87 -6.61 -5.78 -6.89
N VAL A 88 -6.56 -5.56 -5.58
CA VAL A 88 -7.55 -6.10 -4.62
C VAL A 88 -8.65 -5.10 -4.29
N GLY A 89 -8.38 -3.80 -4.41
CA GLY A 89 -9.31 -2.81 -3.90
C GLY A 89 -8.97 -1.36 -4.20
N ARG A 90 -9.55 -0.49 -3.37
CA ARG A 90 -9.41 0.96 -3.39
C ARG A 90 -9.01 1.45 -2.01
N LEU A 91 -8.09 2.41 -1.96
CA LEU A 91 -7.70 3.08 -0.74
C LEU A 91 -8.90 3.80 -0.12
N GLU A 92 -9.11 3.58 1.17
CA GLU A 92 -10.08 4.31 1.97
C GLU A 92 -9.38 5.27 2.94
N ARG A 93 -8.34 4.79 3.64
CA ARG A 93 -7.70 5.57 4.70
C ARG A 93 -6.25 5.15 4.91
N ILE A 94 -5.43 6.11 5.33
CA ILE A 94 -4.07 5.90 5.82
C ILE A 94 -4.00 6.48 7.23
N VAL A 95 -3.46 5.74 8.18
CA VAL A 95 -3.35 6.17 9.57
C VAL A 95 -1.92 5.95 10.05
N LEU A 96 -1.34 6.96 10.69
CA LEU A 96 -0.05 6.81 11.35
C LEU A 96 -0.19 5.85 12.54
N ARG A 97 0.65 4.82 12.61
CA ARG A 97 0.76 4.03 13.84
C ARG A 97 1.54 4.82 14.87
N SER A 98 0.84 5.29 15.89
CA SER A 98 1.49 5.82 17.09
C SER A 98 2.25 4.69 17.77
N GLN A 99 3.54 4.89 18.06
CA GLN A 99 4.30 4.03 18.96
C GLN A 99 3.74 4.12 20.40
#